data_AF-A0A9E3G260-F1
#
_entry.id   AF-A0A9E3G260-F1
#
_cell.length_a   1.000
_cell.length_b   1.000
_cell.length_c   1.000
_cell.angle_alpha   90.00
_cell.angle_beta   90.00
_cell.angle_gamma   90.00
#
_symmetry.space_group_name_H-M   'P 1'
#
loop_
_entity.id
_entity.type
_entity.pdbx_description
1 polymer ?
#
loop_
_entity_poly.entity_id
_entity_poly.type
_entity_poly.pdbx_seq_one_letter_code
_entity_poly.pdbx_strand_id
1 'polypeptide(L)'
;FRTRQKAGRSSALLHLAAFFLVLGSVFLFRVTHGESRATEAVTGFPEPVFRMFQALWIGPAAALRALILRPWETLEHAEAFASAIGLAIGVITWRMLNRDGHQTGATGGAPDTATRLDAQVAAGGVIAFVLPYVLMFRTAYFPPNETVGRLSSLHAPATFGLAVLGSVLYHQLARSRWFRRGAAVLGAVFFALLGAYGVQYQEKEYVAAWEAQRTIWKGIYALSGDAGPGTPIVVDLDGLPQTQCFPSIWLPGAYSLFDVFAKVPRSWQKTPQITGYYPWCETEFKDGALVMKTPPWAPGAWPALRNGEFIFLKYQNGQMTRCTGPTQLFGHVLSPKAPVPGVSGWPLNRVGTQILLPPSFEDWRHLSKEKPYSWTKNWD
;
A
#
# COMPACT_ATOMS: atom_id res chain seq x y z
N PHE A 1 38.06 -11.45 -30.25
CA PHE A 1 36.64 -11.78 -29.95
C PHE A 1 36.46 -12.97 -28.99
N ARG A 2 37.13 -14.13 -29.17
CA ARG A 2 37.00 -15.30 -28.26
C ARG A 2 37.44 -15.05 -26.80
N THR A 3 38.40 -14.17 -26.54
CA THR A 3 38.89 -13.86 -25.18
C THR A 3 37.92 -13.00 -24.36
N ARG A 4 37.21 -12.05 -24.96
CA ARG A 4 36.15 -11.26 -24.28
C ARG A 4 34.92 -12.11 -23.94
N GLN A 5 34.62 -13.14 -24.72
CA GLN A 5 33.45 -13.99 -24.51
C GLN A 5 33.60 -14.93 -23.30
N LYS A 6 34.83 -15.38 -23.00
CA LYS A 6 35.11 -16.15 -21.75
C LYS A 6 34.99 -15.26 -20.50
N ALA A 7 35.49 -14.02 -20.55
CA ALA A 7 35.39 -13.08 -19.43
C ALA A 7 33.95 -12.69 -19.08
N GLY A 8 33.04 -12.63 -20.06
CA GLY A 8 31.62 -12.35 -19.81
C GLY A 8 30.87 -13.49 -19.12
N ARG A 9 31.19 -14.75 -19.45
CA ARG A 9 30.53 -15.93 -18.85
C ARG A 9 30.91 -16.13 -17.39
N SER A 10 32.17 -15.92 -17.02
CA SER A 10 32.62 -16.00 -15.63
C SER A 10 31.98 -14.92 -14.76
N SER A 11 31.79 -13.72 -15.31
CA SER A 11 31.12 -12.62 -14.60
C SER A 11 29.65 -12.94 -14.31
N ALA A 12 28.88 -13.41 -15.30
CA ALA A 12 27.47 -13.74 -15.10
C ALA A 12 27.26 -14.84 -14.05
N LEU A 13 28.08 -15.90 -14.08
CA LEU A 13 28.04 -16.97 -13.08
C LEU A 13 28.39 -16.45 -11.68
N LEU A 14 29.36 -15.54 -11.58
CA LEU A 14 29.74 -14.93 -10.31
C LEU A 14 28.61 -14.05 -9.75
N HIS A 15 27.91 -13.30 -10.58
CA HIS A 15 26.74 -12.52 -10.15
C HIS A 15 25.58 -13.42 -9.73
N LEU A 16 25.33 -14.50 -10.46
CA LEU A 16 24.31 -15.49 -10.11
C LEU A 16 24.63 -16.15 -8.77
N ALA A 17 25.89 -16.56 -8.58
CA ALA A 17 26.37 -17.14 -7.33
C ALA A 17 26.27 -16.15 -6.17
N ALA A 18 26.67 -14.89 -6.37
CA ALA A 18 26.54 -13.84 -5.36
C ALA A 18 25.07 -13.57 -5.00
N PHE A 19 24.17 -13.57 -6.00
CA PHE A 19 22.74 -13.41 -5.79
C PHE A 19 22.15 -14.56 -4.98
N PHE A 20 22.44 -15.82 -5.35
CA PHE A 20 22.02 -17.00 -4.60
C PHE A 20 22.62 -17.05 -3.20
N LEU A 21 23.86 -16.59 -3.03
CA LEU A 21 24.48 -16.48 -1.72
C LEU A 21 23.74 -15.47 -0.84
N VAL A 22 23.49 -14.26 -1.33
CA VAL A 22 22.75 -13.23 -0.58
C VAL A 22 21.33 -13.69 -0.25
N LEU A 23 20.59 -14.20 -1.24
CA LEU A 23 19.24 -14.73 -1.01
C LEU A 23 19.25 -15.91 -0.03
N GLY A 24 20.15 -16.85 -0.21
CA GLY A 24 20.31 -18.03 0.64
C GLY A 24 20.65 -17.65 2.07
N SER A 25 21.57 -16.69 2.28
CA SER A 25 21.93 -16.18 3.61
C SER A 25 20.77 -15.47 4.29
N VAL A 26 20.03 -14.61 3.57
CA VAL A 26 18.84 -13.93 4.11
C VAL A 26 17.75 -14.95 4.46
N PHE A 27 17.51 -15.93 3.59
CA PHE A 27 16.55 -16.99 3.83
C PHE A 27 16.92 -17.84 5.05
N LEU A 28 18.19 -18.29 5.12
CA LEU A 28 18.68 -19.08 6.25
C LEU A 28 18.57 -18.29 7.56
N PHE A 29 18.97 -17.02 7.57
CA PHE A 29 18.82 -16.14 8.73
C PHE A 29 17.36 -16.08 9.21
N ARG A 30 16.40 -15.92 8.29
CA ARG A 30 14.97 -15.86 8.62
C ARG A 30 14.44 -17.17 9.20
N VAL A 31 14.84 -18.32 8.62
CA VAL A 31 14.48 -19.64 9.14
C VAL A 31 15.06 -19.85 10.54
N THR A 32 16.34 -19.51 10.78
CA THR A 32 16.98 -19.72 12.08
C THR A 32 16.43 -18.81 13.18
N HIS A 33 15.81 -17.68 12.82
CA HIS A 33 15.12 -16.78 13.76
C HIS A 33 13.62 -17.09 13.90
N GLY A 34 13.14 -18.20 13.33
CA GLY A 34 11.75 -18.64 13.48
C GLY A 34 10.74 -17.76 12.76
N GLU A 35 11.13 -17.04 11.71
CA GLU A 35 10.16 -16.33 10.87
C GLU A 35 9.22 -17.36 10.23
N SER A 36 7.97 -17.41 10.69
CA SER A 36 6.99 -18.42 10.28
C SER A 36 6.88 -18.56 8.76
N ARG A 37 7.00 -17.44 8.03
CA ARG A 37 6.97 -17.39 6.56
C ARG A 37 8.12 -18.16 5.90
N ALA A 38 9.33 -18.07 6.45
CA ALA A 38 10.47 -18.78 5.92
C ALA A 38 10.35 -20.29 6.21
N THR A 39 9.84 -20.63 7.39
CA THR A 39 9.56 -22.03 7.78
C THR A 39 8.44 -22.64 6.93
N GLU A 40 7.34 -21.91 6.70
CA GLU A 40 6.24 -22.30 5.80
C GLU A 40 6.72 -22.50 4.36
N ALA A 41 7.69 -21.71 3.89
CA ALA A 41 8.28 -21.90 2.57
C ALA A 41 9.07 -23.21 2.46
N VAL A 42 9.68 -23.70 3.54
CA VAL A 42 10.38 -25.00 3.58
C VAL A 42 9.39 -26.16 3.67
N THR A 43 8.36 -26.05 4.51
CA THR A 43 7.42 -27.14 4.80
C THR A 43 6.28 -27.25 3.78
N GLY A 44 5.85 -26.14 3.18
CA GLY A 44 4.78 -26.06 2.19
C GLY A 44 5.26 -26.02 0.73
N PHE A 45 6.52 -26.42 0.47
CA PHE A 45 7.32 -26.13 -0.72
C PHE A 45 6.62 -26.13 -2.10
N PRO A 46 5.73 -27.09 -2.48
CA PRO A 46 5.16 -27.07 -3.82
C PRO A 46 4.19 -25.91 -4.09
N GLU A 47 3.38 -25.52 -3.10
CA GLU A 47 2.30 -24.57 -3.34
C GLU A 47 2.79 -23.11 -3.53
N PRO A 48 3.63 -22.53 -2.66
CA PRO A 48 4.18 -21.19 -2.86
C PRO A 48 5.00 -21.08 -4.15
N VAL A 49 5.78 -22.12 -4.47
CA VAL A 49 6.58 -22.17 -5.72
C VAL A 49 5.66 -22.17 -6.93
N PHE A 50 4.60 -22.99 -6.94
CA PHE A 50 3.61 -22.96 -8.00
C PHE A 50 2.98 -21.57 -8.12
N ARG A 51 2.52 -20.98 -7.00
CA ARG A 51 1.95 -19.62 -6.97
C ARG A 51 2.93 -18.53 -7.44
N MET A 52 4.24 -18.68 -7.24
CA MET A 52 5.27 -17.79 -7.79
C MET A 52 5.33 -17.89 -9.33
N PHE A 53 5.34 -19.11 -9.87
CA PHE A 53 5.21 -19.30 -11.32
C PHE A 53 3.88 -18.74 -11.83
N GLN A 54 2.83 -18.80 -11.00
CA GLN A 54 1.56 -18.18 -11.31
C GLN A 54 1.61 -16.65 -11.35
N ALA A 55 2.32 -16.04 -10.40
CA ALA A 55 2.48 -14.60 -10.36
C ALA A 55 3.16 -14.03 -11.62
N LEU A 56 4.03 -14.80 -12.30
CA LEU A 56 4.73 -14.41 -13.53
C LEU A 56 3.81 -14.05 -14.70
N TRP A 57 2.55 -14.51 -14.71
CA TRP A 57 1.60 -14.17 -15.77
C TRP A 57 0.38 -13.39 -15.27
N ILE A 58 -0.13 -13.62 -14.06
CA ILE A 58 -1.29 -12.85 -13.55
C ILE A 58 -0.85 -11.41 -13.37
N GLY A 59 0.32 -11.20 -12.77
CA GLY A 59 0.82 -9.89 -12.43
C GLY A 59 0.99 -9.01 -13.66
N PRO A 60 1.71 -9.47 -14.69
CA PRO A 60 1.82 -8.75 -15.96
C PRO A 60 0.48 -8.51 -16.65
N ALA A 61 -0.41 -9.51 -16.68
CA ALA A 61 -1.74 -9.36 -17.28
C ALA A 61 -2.58 -8.28 -16.57
N ALA A 62 -2.56 -8.27 -15.24
CA ALA A 62 -3.23 -7.25 -14.43
C ALA A 62 -2.64 -5.85 -14.67
N ALA A 63 -1.31 -5.72 -14.74
CA ALA A 63 -0.65 -4.45 -15.03
C ALA A 63 -0.97 -3.93 -16.45
N LEU A 64 -0.94 -4.80 -17.47
CA LEU A 64 -1.34 -4.43 -18.84
C LEU A 64 -2.81 -4.01 -18.91
N ARG A 65 -3.68 -4.75 -18.22
CA ARG A 65 -5.10 -4.37 -18.10
C ARG A 65 -5.25 -3.00 -17.46
N ALA A 66 -4.50 -2.71 -16.39
CA ALA A 66 -4.53 -1.40 -15.74
C ALA A 66 -4.07 -0.27 -16.67
N LEU A 67 -3.05 -0.48 -17.50
CA LEU A 67 -2.62 0.54 -18.48
C LEU A 67 -3.74 0.96 -19.43
N ILE A 68 -4.68 0.07 -19.74
CA ILE A 68 -5.81 0.37 -20.63
C ILE A 68 -6.98 0.96 -19.84
N LEU A 69 -7.29 0.38 -18.68
CA LEU A 69 -8.44 0.78 -17.88
C LEU A 69 -8.28 2.17 -17.26
N ARG A 70 -7.10 2.57 -16.76
CA ARG A 70 -6.97 3.85 -16.05
C ARG A 70 -7.18 5.07 -16.96
N PRO A 71 -6.61 5.11 -18.19
CA PRO A 71 -6.96 6.15 -19.14
C PRO A 71 -8.44 6.16 -19.49
N TRP A 72 -9.09 4.99 -19.58
CA TRP A 72 -10.51 4.88 -19.87
C TRP A 72 -11.38 5.45 -18.73
N GLU A 73 -11.13 5.05 -17.48
CA GLU A 73 -11.81 5.58 -16.30
C GLU A 73 -11.68 7.11 -16.19
N THR A 74 -10.55 7.67 -16.64
CA THR A 74 -10.36 9.12 -16.71
C THR A 74 -11.30 9.78 -17.70
N LEU A 75 -11.51 9.18 -18.87
CA LEU A 75 -12.44 9.72 -19.86
C LEU A 75 -13.88 9.73 -19.35
N GLU A 76 -14.25 8.76 -18.52
CA GLU A 76 -15.60 8.65 -17.96
C GLU A 76 -15.83 9.56 -16.74
N HIS A 77 -14.79 9.85 -15.95
CA HIS A 77 -14.96 10.37 -14.59
C HIS A 77 -14.07 11.56 -14.23
N ALA A 78 -13.20 12.03 -15.13
CA ALA A 78 -12.30 13.13 -14.82
C ALA A 78 -13.06 14.44 -14.65
N GLU A 79 -12.77 15.11 -13.54
CA GLU A 79 -13.27 16.45 -13.26
C GLU A 79 -12.43 17.50 -14.00
N ALA A 80 -12.92 18.73 -14.09
CA ALA A 80 -12.28 19.80 -14.86
C ALA A 80 -10.85 20.09 -14.37
N PHE A 81 -10.62 20.06 -13.05
CA PHE A 81 -9.30 20.29 -12.47
C PHE A 81 -8.29 19.19 -12.84
N ALA A 82 -8.65 17.92 -12.63
CA ALA A 82 -7.85 16.78 -13.03
C ALA A 82 -7.56 16.79 -14.54
N SER A 83 -8.57 17.10 -15.35
CA SER A 83 -8.46 17.21 -16.81
C SER A 83 -7.48 18.31 -17.23
N ALA A 84 -7.49 19.47 -16.55
CA ALA A 84 -6.57 20.57 -16.83
C ALA A 84 -5.10 20.19 -16.52
N ILE A 85 -4.86 19.51 -15.40
CA ILE A 85 -3.53 18.99 -15.05
C ILE A 85 -3.08 17.94 -16.07
N GLY A 86 -3.97 17.00 -16.42
CA GLY A 86 -3.72 16.01 -17.46
C GLY A 86 -3.33 16.66 -18.78
N LEU A 87 -4.09 17.67 -19.24
CA LEU A 87 -3.78 18.41 -20.46
C LEU A 87 -2.40 19.08 -20.39
N ALA A 88 -2.05 19.69 -19.27
CA ALA A 88 -0.73 20.30 -19.08
C ALA A 88 0.40 19.26 -19.19
N ILE A 89 0.24 18.09 -18.55
CA ILE A 89 1.18 16.96 -18.67
C ILE A 89 1.27 16.51 -20.14
N GLY A 90 0.14 16.35 -20.83
CA GLY A 90 0.09 15.98 -22.24
C GLY A 90 0.86 16.95 -23.14
N VAL A 91 0.66 18.26 -22.96
CA VAL A 91 1.38 19.30 -23.72
C VAL A 91 2.88 19.24 -23.48
N ILE A 92 3.30 19.04 -22.22
CA ILE A 92 4.72 18.88 -21.86
C ILE A 92 5.29 17.64 -22.53
N THR A 93 4.64 16.49 -22.40
CA THR A 93 5.06 15.22 -23.01
C THR A 93 5.14 15.35 -24.53
N TRP A 94 4.13 15.92 -25.18
CA TRP A 94 4.13 16.17 -26.62
C TRP A 94 5.33 17.02 -27.06
N ARG A 95 5.64 18.09 -26.30
CA ARG A 95 6.81 18.93 -26.60
C ARG A 95 8.13 18.18 -26.42
N MET A 96 8.27 17.37 -25.37
CA MET A 96 9.47 16.57 -25.15
C MET A 96 9.67 15.56 -26.28
N LEU A 97 8.64 14.78 -26.60
CA LEU A 97 8.69 13.74 -27.64
C LEU A 97 8.96 14.31 -29.05
N ASN A 98 8.51 15.53 -29.34
CA ASN A 98 8.78 16.18 -30.64
C ASN A 98 10.15 16.86 -30.73
N ARG A 99 10.75 17.30 -29.61
CA ARG A 99 12.08 17.91 -29.62
C ARG A 99 13.17 16.90 -29.98
N ASP A 100 13.08 15.70 -29.40
CA ASP A 100 14.10 14.66 -29.56
C ASP A 100 14.12 14.04 -30.96
N GLY A 101 12.99 14.11 -31.68
CA GLY A 101 12.87 13.63 -33.06
C GLY A 101 13.79 14.33 -34.08
N HIS A 102 14.36 15.49 -33.74
CA HIS A 102 15.30 16.19 -34.61
C HIS A 102 16.75 15.71 -34.47
N GLN A 103 17.11 15.01 -33.39
CA GLN A 103 18.50 14.61 -33.12
C GLN A 103 18.83 13.18 -33.58
N THR A 104 17.85 12.29 -33.64
CA THR A 104 18.05 10.85 -33.96
C THR A 104 18.33 10.55 -35.43
N GLY A 105 18.25 11.54 -36.34
CA GLY A 105 18.51 11.36 -37.77
C GLY A 105 19.99 11.37 -38.18
N ALA A 106 20.93 11.67 -37.27
CA ALA A 106 22.32 11.99 -37.64
C ALA A 106 23.36 10.90 -37.32
N THR A 107 23.03 9.83 -36.59
CA THR A 107 23.99 8.76 -36.28
C THR A 107 23.88 7.64 -37.30
N GLY A 108 24.70 7.68 -38.35
CA GLY A 108 24.79 6.68 -39.43
C GLY A 108 25.33 5.30 -39.02
N GLY A 109 24.82 4.74 -37.93
CA GLY A 109 25.11 3.36 -37.53
C GLY A 109 24.43 2.36 -38.48
N ALA A 110 25.09 1.24 -38.76
CA ALA A 110 24.51 0.18 -39.59
C ALA A 110 23.18 -0.30 -38.99
N PRO A 111 22.08 -0.41 -39.78
CA PRO A 111 20.72 -0.68 -39.30
C PRO A 111 20.60 -1.98 -38.46
N ASP A 112 21.50 -2.94 -38.68
CA ASP A 112 21.54 -4.21 -37.95
C ASP A 112 21.96 -4.04 -36.49
N THR A 113 22.82 -3.05 -36.19
CA THR A 113 23.33 -2.82 -34.84
C THR A 113 22.28 -2.20 -33.92
N ALA A 114 21.51 -1.23 -34.43
CA ALA A 114 20.42 -0.58 -33.69
C ALA A 114 19.29 -1.57 -33.38
N THR A 115 18.90 -2.39 -34.35
CA THR A 115 17.83 -3.38 -34.18
C THR A 115 18.22 -4.47 -33.16
N ARG A 116 19.48 -4.89 -33.16
CA ARG A 116 20.00 -5.83 -32.15
C ARG A 116 19.99 -5.22 -30.75
N LEU A 117 20.36 -3.95 -30.61
CA LEU A 117 20.34 -3.24 -29.32
C LEU A 117 18.90 -3.12 -28.80
N ASP A 118 17.95 -2.70 -29.65
CA ASP A 118 16.54 -2.61 -29.30
C ASP A 118 15.98 -3.95 -28.82
N ALA A 119 16.34 -5.06 -29.49
CA ALA A 119 15.93 -6.40 -29.07
C ALA A 119 16.52 -6.80 -27.70
N GLN A 120 17.78 -6.42 -27.42
CA GLN A 120 18.41 -6.67 -26.12
C GLN A 120 17.77 -5.85 -25.01
N VAL A 121 17.47 -4.57 -25.26
CA VAL A 121 16.78 -3.69 -24.33
C VAL A 121 15.35 -4.17 -24.08
N ALA A 122 14.63 -4.60 -25.13
CA ALA A 122 13.31 -5.18 -25.00
C ALA A 122 13.34 -6.48 -24.17
N ALA A 123 14.29 -7.38 -24.42
CA ALA A 123 14.45 -8.58 -23.61
C ALA A 123 14.72 -8.25 -22.13
N GLY A 124 15.58 -7.26 -21.86
CA GLY A 124 15.80 -6.73 -20.52
C GLY A 124 14.53 -6.14 -19.90
N GLY A 125 13.73 -5.41 -20.68
CA GLY A 125 12.43 -4.86 -20.28
C GLY A 125 11.41 -5.93 -19.91
N VAL A 126 11.30 -7.01 -20.70
CA VAL A 126 10.43 -8.16 -20.37
C VAL A 126 10.86 -8.80 -19.07
N ILE A 127 12.16 -9.05 -18.90
CA ILE A 127 12.69 -9.63 -17.64
C ILE A 127 12.38 -8.71 -16.47
N ALA A 128 12.65 -7.40 -16.59
CA ALA A 128 12.38 -6.42 -15.54
C ALA A 128 10.88 -6.22 -15.26
N PHE A 129 10.01 -6.49 -16.23
CA PHE A 129 8.56 -6.42 -16.07
C PHE A 129 8.03 -7.62 -15.29
N VAL A 130 8.56 -8.82 -15.56
CA VAL A 130 8.04 -10.08 -15.02
C VAL A 130 8.70 -10.46 -13.68
N LEU A 131 10.00 -10.21 -13.54
CA LEU A 131 10.80 -10.65 -12.40
C LEU A 131 10.31 -10.13 -11.02
N PRO A 132 9.80 -8.89 -10.88
CA PRO A 132 9.32 -8.40 -9.60
C PRO A 132 8.21 -9.25 -8.98
N TYR A 133 7.38 -9.90 -9.79
CA TYR A 133 6.29 -10.76 -9.30
C TYR A 133 6.77 -12.04 -8.63
N VAL A 134 8.01 -12.48 -8.91
CA VAL A 134 8.67 -13.57 -8.18
C VAL A 134 9.46 -13.03 -7.00
N LEU A 135 10.26 -11.98 -7.23
CA LEU A 135 11.15 -11.45 -6.19
C LEU A 135 10.40 -10.82 -5.01
N MET A 136 9.20 -10.29 -5.26
CA MET A 136 8.34 -9.69 -4.25
C MET A 136 7.12 -10.54 -3.91
N PHE A 137 7.16 -11.84 -4.26
CA PHE A 137 6.05 -12.74 -3.96
C PHE A 137 5.76 -12.78 -2.46
N ARG A 138 4.48 -12.62 -2.13
CA ARG A 138 3.94 -12.78 -0.78
C ARG A 138 2.63 -13.54 -0.92
N THR A 139 2.43 -14.58 -0.10
CA THR A 139 1.19 -15.36 -0.12
C THR A 139 -0.04 -14.49 0.08
N ALA A 140 0.04 -13.47 0.94
CA ALA A 140 -1.03 -12.51 1.18
C ALA A 140 -1.35 -11.58 -0.01
N TYR A 141 -0.45 -11.49 -1.00
CA TYR A 141 -0.60 -10.63 -2.19
C TYR A 141 -0.89 -11.49 -3.44
N PHE A 142 -1.08 -12.79 -3.27
CA PHE A 142 -1.44 -13.69 -4.36
C PHE A 142 -2.96 -13.89 -4.40
N PRO A 143 -3.61 -13.82 -5.58
CA PRO A 143 -3.04 -13.46 -6.87
C PRO A 143 -2.68 -11.96 -6.98
N PRO A 144 -1.62 -11.57 -7.74
CA PRO A 144 -1.24 -10.16 -7.93
C PRO A 144 -2.14 -9.45 -8.96
N ASN A 145 -3.45 -9.46 -8.71
CA ASN A 145 -4.47 -8.84 -9.57
C ASN A 145 -4.96 -7.47 -9.04
N GLU A 146 -4.57 -7.10 -7.82
CA GLU A 146 -4.90 -5.82 -7.21
C GLU A 146 -4.06 -4.70 -7.82
N THR A 147 -4.70 -3.85 -8.62
CA THR A 147 -4.04 -2.75 -9.36
C THR A 147 -4.19 -1.39 -8.69
N VAL A 148 -4.81 -1.37 -7.50
CA VAL A 148 -5.15 -0.18 -6.72
C VAL A 148 -4.81 -0.38 -5.24
N GLY A 149 -4.60 0.71 -4.50
CA GLY A 149 -4.30 0.68 -3.08
C GLY A 149 -2.94 0.06 -2.73
N ARG A 150 -2.77 -0.31 -1.46
CA ARG A 150 -1.48 -0.79 -0.90
C ARG A 150 -0.98 -2.07 -1.57
N LEU A 151 -1.89 -2.96 -1.94
CA LEU A 151 -1.56 -4.25 -2.53
C LEU A 151 -1.02 -4.11 -3.96
N SER A 152 -1.28 -2.99 -4.63
CA SER A 152 -0.74 -2.71 -5.97
C SER A 152 0.75 -2.38 -6.00
N SER A 153 1.40 -2.22 -4.84
CA SER A 153 2.84 -1.90 -4.72
C SER A 153 3.76 -2.90 -5.43
N LEU A 154 3.31 -4.14 -5.63
CA LEU A 154 4.01 -5.16 -6.42
C LEU A 154 4.13 -4.81 -7.92
N HIS A 155 3.25 -3.96 -8.43
CA HIS A 155 3.31 -3.47 -9.82
C HIS A 155 4.32 -2.34 -10.00
N ALA A 156 4.63 -1.57 -8.95
CA ALA A 156 5.53 -0.42 -9.04
C ALA A 156 6.90 -0.76 -9.68
N PRO A 157 7.66 -1.77 -9.23
CA PRO A 157 8.90 -2.16 -9.92
C PRO A 157 8.66 -2.75 -11.31
N ALA A 158 7.53 -3.43 -11.54
CA ALA A 158 7.19 -3.97 -12.86
C ALA A 158 6.97 -2.85 -13.89
N THR A 159 6.46 -1.68 -13.46
CA THR A 159 6.31 -0.52 -14.36
C THR A 159 7.63 -0.04 -14.96
N PHE A 160 8.77 -0.26 -14.31
CA PHE A 160 10.07 0.05 -14.89
C PHE A 160 10.33 -0.77 -16.15
N GLY A 161 10.14 -2.10 -16.09
CA GLY A 161 10.29 -2.96 -17.26
C GLY A 161 9.31 -2.58 -18.38
N LEU A 162 8.08 -2.24 -18.02
CA LEU A 162 7.06 -1.77 -18.95
C LEU A 162 7.41 -0.43 -19.60
N ALA A 163 8.03 0.50 -18.86
CA ALA A 163 8.53 1.77 -19.39
C ALA A 163 9.68 1.54 -20.38
N VAL A 164 10.58 0.58 -20.11
CA VAL A 164 11.64 0.18 -21.06
C VAL A 164 11.03 -0.42 -22.33
N LEU A 165 10.01 -1.27 -22.22
CA LEU A 165 9.31 -1.80 -23.40
C LEU A 165 8.60 -0.69 -24.19
N GLY A 166 7.94 0.24 -23.49
CA GLY A 166 7.31 1.40 -24.09
C GLY A 166 8.30 2.31 -24.82
N SER A 167 9.50 2.50 -24.27
CA SER A 167 10.54 3.32 -24.92
C SER A 167 11.09 2.67 -26.18
N VAL A 168 11.32 1.35 -26.18
CA VAL A 168 11.70 0.60 -27.40
C VAL A 168 10.59 0.68 -28.44
N LEU A 169 9.33 0.48 -28.06
CA LEU A 169 8.19 0.59 -28.97
C LEU A 169 8.12 2.00 -29.58
N TYR A 170 8.24 3.05 -28.75
CA TYR A 170 8.26 4.42 -29.22
C TYR A 170 9.44 4.68 -30.17
N HIS A 171 10.65 4.23 -29.82
CA HIS A 171 11.84 4.36 -30.66
C HIS A 171 11.62 3.74 -32.05
N GLN A 172 11.05 2.53 -32.09
CA GLN A 172 10.74 1.83 -33.35
C GLN A 172 9.71 2.58 -34.20
N LEU A 173 8.63 3.07 -33.59
CA LEU A 173 7.62 3.88 -34.28
C LEU A 173 8.19 5.22 -34.76
N ALA A 174 9.09 5.82 -33.98
CA ALA A 174 9.69 7.11 -34.28
C ALA A 174 10.69 7.07 -35.45
N ARG A 175 11.15 5.89 -35.88
CA ARG A 175 12.00 5.73 -37.09
C ARG A 175 11.31 6.22 -38.36
N SER A 176 9.98 6.14 -38.43
CA SER A 176 9.20 6.68 -39.54
C SER A 176 8.64 8.05 -39.20
N ARG A 177 8.87 9.05 -40.06
CA ARG A 177 8.37 10.42 -39.87
C ARG A 177 6.86 10.51 -39.66
N TRP A 178 6.10 9.62 -40.32
CA TRP A 178 4.64 9.56 -40.23
C TRP A 178 4.19 8.99 -38.89
N PHE A 179 4.75 7.84 -38.51
CA PHE A 179 4.43 7.19 -37.24
C PHE A 179 4.96 7.94 -36.03
N ARG A 180 6.07 8.67 -36.16
CA ARG A 180 6.65 9.49 -35.08
C ARG A 180 5.67 10.52 -34.53
N ARG A 181 5.01 11.30 -35.41
CA ARG A 181 4.02 12.29 -34.97
C ARG A 181 2.82 11.63 -34.31
N GLY A 182 2.32 10.53 -34.90
CA GLY A 182 1.24 9.75 -34.33
C GLY A 182 1.61 9.20 -32.94
N ALA A 183 2.78 8.58 -32.80
CA ALA A 183 3.29 8.05 -31.54
C ALA A 183 3.49 9.15 -30.49
N ALA A 184 3.99 10.33 -30.87
CA ALA A 184 4.13 11.47 -29.96
C ALA A 184 2.76 11.99 -29.46
N VAL A 185 1.76 12.08 -30.34
CA VAL A 185 0.39 12.45 -29.97
C VAL A 185 -0.24 11.39 -29.08
N LEU A 186 -0.16 10.11 -29.45
CA LEU A 186 -0.69 9.00 -28.65
C LEU A 186 -0.03 8.93 -27.27
N GLY A 187 1.29 9.07 -27.21
CA GLY A 187 2.02 9.13 -25.93
C GLY A 187 1.60 10.33 -25.08
N ALA A 188 1.47 11.51 -25.69
CA ALA A 188 0.99 12.70 -25.00
C ALA A 188 -0.43 12.54 -24.45
N VAL A 189 -1.36 12.01 -25.24
CA VAL A 189 -2.73 11.72 -24.80
C VAL A 189 -2.72 10.68 -23.68
N PHE A 190 -1.96 9.61 -23.83
CA PHE A 190 -1.84 8.57 -22.82
C PHE A 190 -1.34 9.12 -21.47
N PHE A 191 -0.24 9.87 -21.47
CA PHE A 191 0.29 10.48 -20.25
C PHE A 191 -0.61 11.60 -19.70
N ALA A 192 -1.35 12.31 -20.56
CA ALA A 192 -2.35 13.26 -20.11
C ALA A 192 -3.47 12.57 -19.32
N LEU A 193 -3.99 11.46 -19.85
CA LEU A 193 -5.03 10.68 -19.19
C LEU A 193 -4.50 10.06 -17.89
N LEU A 194 -3.29 9.50 -17.88
CA LEU A 194 -2.69 8.99 -16.64
C LEU A 194 -2.43 10.10 -15.60
N GLY A 195 -2.05 11.29 -16.04
CA GLY A 195 -1.87 12.45 -15.17
C GLY A 195 -3.18 12.88 -14.52
N ALA A 196 -4.24 13.00 -15.31
CA ALA A 196 -5.59 13.29 -14.82
C ALA A 196 -6.11 12.19 -13.89
N TYR A 197 -5.92 10.92 -14.25
CA TYR A 197 -6.23 9.78 -13.39
C TYR A 197 -5.56 9.92 -12.02
N GLY A 198 -4.26 10.21 -11.99
CA GLY A 198 -3.49 10.34 -10.75
C GLY A 198 -4.03 11.44 -9.82
N VAL A 199 -4.44 12.58 -10.37
CA VAL A 199 -5.06 13.67 -9.60
C VAL A 199 -6.43 13.25 -9.08
N GLN A 200 -7.29 12.74 -9.95
CA GLN A 200 -8.63 12.28 -9.56
C GLN A 200 -8.56 11.23 -8.46
N TYR A 201 -7.63 10.29 -8.60
CA TYR A 201 -7.40 9.23 -7.63
C TYR A 201 -6.90 9.78 -6.29
N GLN A 202 -6.00 10.77 -6.30
CA GLN A 202 -5.55 11.46 -5.09
C GLN A 202 -6.74 12.11 -4.35
N GLU A 203 -7.60 12.82 -5.07
CA GLU A 203 -8.75 13.52 -4.50
C GLU A 203 -9.84 12.56 -4.01
N LYS A 204 -10.23 11.57 -4.83
CA LYS A 204 -11.37 10.69 -4.50
C LYS A 204 -11.01 9.57 -3.53
N GLU A 205 -9.79 9.05 -3.58
CA GLU A 205 -9.41 7.90 -2.76
C GLU A 205 -8.63 8.32 -1.52
N TYR A 206 -7.53 9.08 -1.67
CA TYR A 206 -6.69 9.43 -0.52
C TYR A 206 -7.33 10.49 0.38
N VAL A 207 -7.89 11.57 -0.19
CA VAL A 207 -8.52 12.61 0.64
C VAL A 207 -9.76 12.05 1.34
N ALA A 208 -10.63 11.36 0.62
CA ALA A 208 -11.82 10.75 1.23
C ALA A 208 -11.46 9.72 2.31
N ALA A 209 -10.47 8.85 2.07
CA ALA A 209 -10.02 7.90 3.07
C ALA A 209 -9.38 8.60 4.29
N TRP A 210 -8.64 9.68 4.07
CA TRP A 210 -8.08 10.48 5.16
C TRP A 210 -9.17 11.14 6.01
N GLU A 211 -10.19 11.71 5.38
CA GLU A 211 -11.35 12.30 6.07
C GLU A 211 -12.14 11.26 6.86
N ALA A 212 -12.37 10.09 6.26
CA ALA A 212 -12.98 8.93 6.91
C ALA A 212 -12.17 8.51 8.16
N GLN A 213 -10.86 8.30 8.00
CA GLN A 213 -9.97 7.94 9.09
C GLN A 213 -10.00 9.00 10.20
N ARG A 214 -9.88 10.29 9.85
CA ARG A 214 -9.95 11.40 10.80
C ARG A 214 -11.27 11.40 11.58
N THR A 215 -12.40 11.19 10.91
CA THR A 215 -13.73 11.15 11.53
C THR A 215 -13.85 9.99 12.52
N ILE A 216 -13.38 8.80 12.14
CA ILE A 216 -13.39 7.62 12.99
C ILE A 216 -12.51 7.83 14.21
N TRP A 217 -11.27 8.31 14.02
CA TRP A 217 -10.34 8.55 15.14
C TRP A 217 -10.83 9.65 16.09
N LYS A 218 -11.50 10.68 15.58
CA LYS A 218 -12.19 11.67 16.42
C LYS A 218 -13.28 11.02 17.29
N GLY A 219 -14.08 10.14 16.70
CA GLY A 219 -15.10 9.37 17.41
C GLY A 219 -14.52 8.44 18.48
N ILE A 220 -13.49 7.66 18.11
CA ILE A 220 -12.75 6.80 19.05
C ILE A 220 -12.21 7.62 20.22
N TYR A 221 -11.58 8.77 19.92
CA TYR A 221 -11.06 9.69 20.93
C TYR A 221 -12.13 10.21 21.87
N ALA A 222 -13.22 10.74 21.33
CA ALA A 222 -14.30 11.34 22.12
C ALA A 222 -15.03 10.32 23.01
N LEU A 223 -15.19 9.09 22.53
CA LEU A 223 -16.02 8.07 23.20
C LEU A 223 -15.26 7.14 24.14
N SER A 224 -13.93 7.24 24.17
CA SER A 224 -13.08 6.29 24.88
C SER A 224 -12.16 6.93 25.92
N GLY A 225 -12.37 8.20 26.29
CA GLY A 225 -11.49 8.94 27.22
C GLY A 225 -11.29 8.29 28.60
N ASP A 226 -12.20 7.40 29.00
CA ASP A 226 -12.16 6.60 30.23
C ASP A 226 -11.47 5.23 30.05
N ALA A 227 -10.87 4.92 28.90
CA ALA A 227 -10.12 3.67 28.74
C ALA A 227 -8.85 3.72 29.59
N GLY A 228 -8.60 2.63 30.31
CA GLY A 228 -7.42 2.45 31.15
C GLY A 228 -6.30 1.69 30.43
N PRO A 229 -5.21 1.36 31.15
CA PRO A 229 -4.14 0.54 30.63
C PRO A 229 -4.67 -0.78 30.05
N GLY A 230 -4.32 -1.09 28.81
CA GLY A 230 -4.71 -2.34 28.14
C GLY A 230 -6.20 -2.51 27.86
N THR A 231 -7.06 -1.50 28.08
CA THR A 231 -8.49 -1.59 27.77
C THR A 231 -8.69 -1.88 26.28
N PRO A 232 -9.41 -2.96 25.91
CA PRO A 232 -9.76 -3.21 24.52
C PRO A 232 -10.83 -2.21 24.05
N ILE A 233 -10.58 -1.57 22.90
CA ILE A 233 -11.51 -0.71 22.20
C ILE A 233 -11.82 -1.38 20.87
N VAL A 234 -13.01 -1.97 20.78
CA VAL A 234 -13.48 -2.71 19.62
C VAL A 234 -14.38 -1.79 18.79
N VAL A 235 -14.03 -1.61 17.53
CA VAL A 235 -14.77 -0.78 16.57
C VAL A 235 -15.52 -1.70 15.62
N ASP A 236 -16.84 -1.60 15.62
CA ASP A 236 -17.67 -2.22 14.59
C ASP A 236 -17.30 -1.63 13.22
N LEU A 237 -16.92 -2.51 12.30
CA LEU A 237 -16.50 -2.11 10.96
C LEU A 237 -17.70 -1.93 10.02
N ASP A 238 -18.87 -2.40 10.42
CA ASP A 238 -20.10 -2.26 9.65
C ASP A 238 -20.49 -0.78 9.52
N GLY A 239 -20.96 -0.41 8.32
CA GLY A 239 -21.34 0.96 7.99
C GLY A 239 -20.19 1.97 7.89
N LEU A 240 -18.95 1.61 8.22
CA LEU A 240 -17.81 2.52 8.08
C LEU A 240 -17.61 2.93 6.61
N PRO A 241 -17.25 4.20 6.35
CA PRO A 241 -16.88 4.63 5.01
C PRO A 241 -15.70 3.80 4.50
N GLN A 242 -15.73 3.47 3.20
CA GLN A 242 -14.64 2.77 2.53
C GLN A 242 -14.45 3.37 1.14
N THR A 243 -13.21 3.33 0.70
CA THR A 243 -12.83 3.68 -0.67
C THR A 243 -12.32 2.41 -1.35
N GLN A 244 -12.12 2.44 -2.67
CA GLN A 244 -11.59 1.29 -3.40
C GLN A 244 -10.20 0.89 -2.86
N CYS A 245 -9.40 1.87 -2.44
CA CYS A 245 -8.01 1.68 -2.01
C CYS A 245 -7.85 1.37 -0.52
N PHE A 246 -8.74 1.91 0.28
CA PHE A 246 -8.67 1.92 1.74
C PHE A 246 -9.94 1.30 2.30
N PRO A 247 -9.98 -0.05 2.41
CA PRO A 247 -11.14 -0.71 3.00
C PRO A 247 -11.25 -0.38 4.49
N SER A 248 -12.47 -0.45 5.03
CA SER A 248 -12.78 -0.01 6.40
C SER A 248 -11.91 -0.65 7.48
N ILE A 249 -11.45 -1.88 7.26
CA ILE A 249 -10.50 -2.61 8.11
C ILE A 249 -9.20 -1.83 8.43
N TRP A 250 -8.78 -0.94 7.53
CA TRP A 250 -7.56 -0.16 7.68
C TRP A 250 -7.74 1.07 8.57
N LEU A 251 -8.97 1.55 8.75
CA LEU A 251 -9.25 2.83 9.40
C LEU A 251 -8.94 2.80 10.92
N PRO A 252 -9.41 1.80 11.69
CA PRO A 252 -9.04 1.66 13.10
C PRO A 252 -7.77 0.82 13.30
N GLY A 253 -7.34 0.04 12.30
CA GLY A 253 -6.26 -0.95 12.37
C GLY A 253 -4.83 -0.41 12.44
N ALA A 254 -4.62 0.80 12.94
CA ALA A 254 -3.30 1.39 13.05
C ALA A 254 -2.82 1.30 14.50
N TYR A 255 -2.30 0.12 14.85
CA TYR A 255 -2.04 -0.40 16.19
C TYR A 255 -1.12 0.46 17.08
N SER A 256 -0.37 1.34 16.46
CA SER A 256 0.60 2.25 17.08
C SER A 256 0.30 3.72 16.80
N LEU A 257 -0.94 4.06 16.42
CA LEU A 257 -1.29 5.46 16.24
C LEU A 257 -1.81 6.10 17.52
N PHE A 258 -2.28 5.30 18.48
CA PHE A 258 -2.80 5.86 19.72
C PHE A 258 -1.74 6.64 20.49
N ASP A 259 -0.54 6.07 20.66
CA ASP A 259 0.62 6.73 21.27
C ASP A 259 1.23 7.84 20.40
N VAL A 260 0.94 7.83 19.10
CA VAL A 260 1.33 8.92 18.17
C VAL A 260 0.47 10.17 18.36
N PHE A 261 -0.76 10.06 18.90
CA PHE A 261 -1.66 11.20 19.07
C PHE A 261 -1.95 11.56 20.53
N ALA A 262 -2.00 10.57 21.42
CA ALA A 262 -2.28 10.74 22.84
C ALA A 262 -1.00 10.66 23.69
N LYS A 263 -0.93 11.49 24.73
CA LYS A 263 0.10 11.43 25.78
C LYS A 263 -0.25 10.32 26.76
N VAL A 264 0.19 9.12 26.45
CA VAL A 264 0.02 7.96 27.33
C VAL A 264 0.89 8.14 28.60
N PRO A 265 0.33 7.94 29.81
CA PRO A 265 1.13 7.98 31.03
C PRO A 265 2.25 6.93 30.99
N ARG A 266 3.48 7.32 31.35
CA ARG A 266 4.64 6.40 31.37
C ARG A 266 4.49 5.22 32.32
N SER A 267 3.58 5.31 33.29
CA SER A 267 3.26 4.22 34.21
C SER A 267 2.45 3.10 33.55
N TRP A 268 1.89 3.33 32.36
CA TRP A 268 1.11 2.31 31.67
C TRP A 268 2.05 1.31 31.01
N GLN A 269 1.97 0.05 31.47
CA GLN A 269 2.67 -1.06 30.84
C GLN A 269 2.08 -1.42 29.47
N LYS A 270 0.79 -1.13 29.26
CA LYS A 270 0.07 -1.38 28.01
C LYS A 270 -0.86 -0.22 27.67
N THR A 271 -0.80 0.25 26.43
CA THR A 271 -1.76 1.20 25.88
C THR A 271 -3.13 0.53 25.65
N PRO A 272 -4.22 1.30 25.55
CA PRO A 272 -5.50 0.79 25.08
C PRO A 272 -5.33 0.13 23.71
N GLN A 273 -5.96 -1.02 23.52
CA GLN A 273 -5.83 -1.80 22.29
C GLN A 273 -7.01 -1.52 21.38
N ILE A 274 -6.78 -0.79 20.28
CA ILE A 274 -7.83 -0.47 19.32
C ILE A 274 -7.84 -1.52 18.21
N THR A 275 -8.97 -2.20 18.02
CA THR A 275 -9.14 -3.20 16.96
C THR A 275 -10.48 -3.04 16.25
N GLY A 276 -10.54 -3.48 14.98
CA GLY A 276 -11.81 -3.74 14.31
C GLY A 276 -12.48 -4.99 14.86
N TYR A 277 -13.82 -5.02 14.82
CA TYR A 277 -14.64 -6.21 14.99
C TYR A 277 -14.73 -6.95 13.66
N TYR A 278 -14.31 -8.21 13.65
CA TYR A 278 -14.38 -9.08 12.48
C TYR A 278 -15.30 -10.25 12.82
N PRO A 279 -16.55 -10.29 12.34
CA PRO A 279 -17.50 -11.34 12.75
C PRO A 279 -17.02 -12.76 12.38
N TRP A 280 -16.05 -12.88 11.48
CA TRP A 280 -15.43 -14.13 11.03
C TRP A 280 -14.11 -14.46 11.73
N CYS A 281 -13.58 -13.62 12.64
CA CYS A 281 -12.34 -14.00 13.34
C CYS A 281 -12.62 -15.12 14.33
N GLU A 282 -11.67 -16.04 14.47
CA GLU A 282 -11.74 -17.08 15.48
C GLU A 282 -11.76 -16.44 16.88
N THR A 283 -12.51 -17.06 17.79
CA THR A 283 -12.57 -16.63 19.18
C THR A 283 -12.37 -17.81 20.11
N GLU A 284 -11.81 -17.54 21.28
CA GLU A 284 -11.59 -18.53 22.31
C GLU A 284 -11.96 -17.93 23.66
N PHE A 285 -12.73 -18.66 24.46
CA PHE A 285 -13.02 -18.22 25.82
C PHE A 285 -11.91 -18.70 26.74
N LYS A 286 -11.17 -17.77 27.34
CA LYS A 286 -10.02 -18.07 28.20
C LYS A 286 -10.02 -17.16 29.42
N ASP A 287 -9.85 -17.75 30.60
CA ASP A 287 -9.75 -17.05 31.89
C ASP A 287 -10.89 -16.06 32.16
N GLY A 288 -12.12 -16.34 31.69
CA GLY A 288 -13.27 -15.45 31.86
C GLY A 288 -13.38 -14.31 30.84
N ALA A 289 -12.58 -14.33 29.78
CA ALA A 289 -12.60 -13.37 28.69
C ALA A 289 -12.83 -14.06 27.34
N LEU A 290 -13.51 -13.37 26.42
CA LEU A 290 -13.55 -13.77 25.02
C LEU A 290 -12.35 -13.19 24.28
N VAL A 291 -11.37 -14.02 23.95
CA VAL A 291 -10.16 -13.62 23.22
C VAL A 291 -10.44 -13.63 21.73
N MET A 292 -10.24 -12.49 21.06
CA MET A 292 -10.44 -12.37 19.62
C MET A 292 -9.12 -12.63 18.88
N LYS A 293 -9.04 -13.72 18.11
CA LYS A 293 -7.87 -14.07 17.29
C LYS A 293 -7.85 -13.23 16.02
N THR A 294 -7.60 -11.96 16.23
CA THR A 294 -7.68 -10.93 15.21
C THR A 294 -6.49 -11.08 14.23
N PRO A 295 -6.73 -11.23 12.92
CA PRO A 295 -5.69 -11.57 11.93
C PRO A 295 -4.45 -10.66 11.87
N PRO A 296 -4.54 -9.34 12.15
CA PRO A 296 -3.34 -8.50 12.10
C PRO A 296 -2.49 -8.58 13.37
N TRP A 297 -2.94 -9.27 14.42
CA TRP A 297 -2.26 -9.31 15.71
C TRP A 297 -1.53 -10.64 15.92
N ALA A 298 -0.32 -10.56 16.47
CA ALA A 298 0.34 -11.73 17.02
C ALA A 298 -0.47 -12.32 18.19
N PRO A 299 -0.39 -13.63 18.46
CA PRO A 299 -1.17 -14.27 19.52
C PRO A 299 -1.10 -13.60 20.90
N GLY A 300 0.06 -13.02 21.25
CA GLY A 300 0.25 -12.29 22.52
C GLY A 300 -0.43 -10.92 22.60
N ALA A 301 -0.95 -10.41 21.49
CA ALA A 301 -1.58 -9.10 21.37
C ALA A 301 -3.09 -9.18 21.06
N TRP A 302 -3.68 -10.37 21.06
CA TRP A 302 -5.12 -10.54 20.86
C TRP A 302 -5.92 -9.89 21.99
N PRO A 303 -6.94 -9.07 21.65
CA PRO A 303 -7.75 -8.40 22.66
C PRO A 303 -8.65 -9.42 23.37
N ALA A 304 -8.71 -9.30 24.70
CA ALA A 304 -9.51 -10.14 25.57
C ALA A 304 -10.71 -9.35 26.10
N LEU A 305 -11.93 -9.71 25.67
CA LEU A 305 -13.15 -9.01 26.03
C LEU A 305 -13.75 -9.61 27.30
N ARG A 306 -13.68 -8.85 28.41
CA ARG A 306 -14.32 -9.19 29.70
C ARG A 306 -15.53 -8.29 29.92
N ASN A 307 -16.61 -8.83 30.49
CA ASN A 307 -17.81 -8.05 30.78
C ASN A 307 -17.47 -6.82 31.64
N GLY A 308 -17.85 -5.64 31.16
CA GLY A 308 -17.61 -4.36 31.82
C GLY A 308 -16.21 -3.75 31.60
N GLU A 309 -15.32 -4.42 30.86
CA GLU A 309 -13.91 -4.00 30.75
C GLU A 309 -13.48 -3.58 29.34
N PHE A 310 -14.30 -3.80 28.31
CA PHE A 310 -14.02 -3.39 26.93
C PHE A 310 -14.95 -2.28 26.48
N ILE A 311 -14.49 -1.44 25.57
CA ILE A 311 -15.31 -0.42 24.92
C ILE A 311 -15.72 -0.96 23.55
N PHE A 312 -17.02 -0.88 23.24
CA PHE A 312 -17.52 -1.24 21.92
C PHE A 312 -18.13 -0.01 21.25
N LEU A 313 -17.66 0.29 20.05
CA LEU A 313 -18.08 1.47 19.29
C LEU A 313 -18.73 1.04 17.98
N LYS A 314 -19.84 1.67 17.61
CA LYS A 314 -20.53 1.46 16.34
C LYS A 314 -20.55 2.73 15.52
N TYR A 315 -20.46 2.59 14.20
CA TYR A 315 -20.66 3.69 13.27
C TYR A 315 -22.04 3.59 12.63
N GLN A 316 -22.90 4.58 12.90
CA GLN A 316 -24.25 4.61 12.37
C GLN A 316 -24.59 6.04 11.96
N ASN A 317 -25.20 6.21 10.78
CA ASN A 317 -25.64 7.50 10.26
C ASN A 317 -24.53 8.58 10.26
N GLY A 318 -23.32 8.19 9.88
CA GLY A 318 -22.19 9.12 9.79
C GLY A 318 -21.48 9.39 11.12
N GLN A 319 -21.93 8.81 12.23
CA GLN A 319 -21.41 9.10 13.57
C GLN A 319 -21.00 7.85 14.32
N MET A 320 -19.90 7.97 15.07
CA MET A 320 -19.49 6.96 16.05
C MET A 320 -20.35 7.08 17.30
N THR A 321 -20.76 5.95 17.85
CA THR A 321 -21.52 5.85 19.09
C THR A 321 -20.93 4.75 19.96
N ARG A 322 -20.99 4.91 21.29
CA ARG A 322 -20.53 3.88 22.23
C ARG A 322 -21.71 3.01 22.65
N CYS A 323 -21.57 1.70 22.51
CA CYS A 323 -22.55 0.76 23.04
C CYS A 323 -22.41 0.67 24.56
N THR A 324 -23.53 0.81 25.27
CA THR A 324 -23.59 0.76 26.74
C THR A 324 -24.41 -0.41 27.27
N GLY A 325 -25.27 -1.02 26.43
CA GLY A 325 -26.07 -2.18 26.77
C GLY A 325 -25.43 -3.52 26.35
N PRO A 326 -25.97 -4.65 26.84
CA PRO A 326 -25.57 -5.97 26.39
C PRO A 326 -25.64 -6.08 24.86
N THR A 327 -24.57 -6.62 24.25
CA THR A 327 -24.44 -6.79 22.80
C THR A 327 -24.05 -8.22 22.48
N GLN A 328 -24.56 -8.75 21.39
CA GLN A 328 -24.16 -10.07 20.91
C GLN A 328 -22.89 -9.93 20.07
N LEU A 329 -21.80 -10.57 20.51
CA LEU A 329 -20.52 -10.64 19.81
C LEU A 329 -20.12 -12.10 19.72
N PHE A 330 -19.87 -12.61 18.51
CA PHE A 330 -19.45 -14.00 18.29
C PHE A 330 -20.39 -15.05 18.91
N GLY A 331 -21.71 -14.79 18.92
CA GLY A 331 -22.69 -15.67 19.55
C GLY A 331 -22.80 -15.55 21.07
N HIS A 332 -21.95 -14.74 21.71
CA HIS A 332 -21.98 -14.50 23.16
C HIS A 332 -22.59 -13.13 23.48
N VAL A 333 -23.36 -13.06 24.57
CA VAL A 333 -23.86 -11.77 25.10
C VAL A 333 -22.80 -11.19 26.03
N LEU A 334 -22.20 -10.08 25.62
CA LEU A 334 -21.20 -9.36 26.40
C LEU A 334 -21.72 -7.95 26.73
N SER A 335 -21.37 -7.45 27.90
CA SER A 335 -21.70 -6.10 28.35
C SER A 335 -20.47 -5.20 28.22
N PRO A 336 -20.47 -4.19 27.34
CA PRO A 336 -19.37 -3.22 27.27
C PRO A 336 -19.26 -2.39 28.55
N LYS A 337 -18.09 -1.79 28.75
CA LYS A 337 -17.80 -0.84 29.83
C LYS A 337 -18.72 0.38 29.74
N ALA A 338 -19.46 0.67 30.80
CA ALA A 338 -20.25 1.88 30.92
C ALA A 338 -19.35 3.14 30.89
N PRO A 339 -19.76 4.24 30.22
CA PRO A 339 -18.99 5.48 30.22
C PRO A 339 -18.87 6.04 31.65
N VAL A 340 -17.67 6.47 32.03
CA VAL A 340 -17.46 7.17 33.31
C VAL A 340 -17.76 8.66 33.11
N PRO A 341 -18.79 9.22 33.78
CA PRO A 341 -19.12 10.64 33.63
C PRO A 341 -17.98 11.55 34.09
N GLY A 342 -17.78 12.66 33.37
CA GLY A 342 -16.82 13.70 33.76
C GLY A 342 -15.34 13.38 33.47
N VAL A 343 -15.02 12.22 32.89
CA VAL A 343 -13.66 11.94 32.42
C VAL A 343 -13.41 12.70 31.12
N SER A 344 -12.51 13.68 31.16
CA SER A 344 -12.02 14.36 29.96
C SER A 344 -11.24 13.38 29.08
N GLY A 345 -11.33 13.55 27.75
CA GLY A 345 -10.54 12.78 26.79
C GLY A 345 -9.03 12.81 27.10
N TRP A 346 -8.30 11.84 26.55
CA TRP A 346 -6.87 11.70 26.82
C TRP A 346 -6.09 12.96 26.45
N PRO A 347 -5.08 13.38 27.23
CA PRO A 347 -4.26 14.53 26.86
C PRO A 347 -3.61 14.30 25.50
N LEU A 348 -3.88 15.15 24.51
CA LEU A 348 -3.30 15.03 23.17
C LEU A 348 -1.89 15.64 23.13
N ASN A 349 -1.04 15.08 22.27
CA ASN A 349 0.19 15.75 21.84
C ASN A 349 -0.12 16.73 20.69
N ARG A 350 0.91 17.42 20.17
CA ARG A 350 0.74 18.41 19.10
C ARG A 350 0.09 17.81 17.85
N VAL A 351 0.56 16.63 17.43
CA VAL A 351 0.05 15.92 16.25
C VAL A 351 -1.41 15.53 16.45
N GLY A 352 -1.74 14.93 17.60
CA GLY A 352 -3.11 14.58 17.98
C GLY A 352 -4.03 15.80 18.02
N THR A 353 -3.55 16.91 18.56
CA THR A 353 -4.30 18.19 18.61
C THR A 353 -4.67 18.66 17.20
N GLN A 354 -3.73 18.66 16.27
CA GLN A 354 -3.96 19.11 14.89
C GLN A 354 -4.89 18.19 14.09
N ILE A 355 -4.79 16.88 14.30
CA ILE A 355 -5.59 15.89 13.56
C ILE A 355 -6.99 15.76 14.16
N LEU A 356 -7.08 15.59 15.48
CA LEU A 356 -8.31 15.18 16.17
C LEU A 356 -9.15 16.36 16.65
N LEU A 357 -8.56 17.52 16.90
CA LEU A 357 -9.35 18.70 17.23
C LEU A 357 -9.76 19.45 15.96
N PRO A 358 -10.82 20.27 16.01
CA PRO A 358 -11.07 21.25 14.96
C PRO A 358 -9.79 22.08 14.77
N PRO A 359 -9.38 22.38 13.52
CA PRO A 359 -8.20 23.20 13.32
C PRO A 359 -8.45 24.56 13.99
N SER A 360 -7.67 24.89 15.03
CA SER A 360 -7.31 26.30 15.21
C SER A 360 -6.55 26.67 13.94
N PHE A 361 -6.80 27.84 13.39
CA PHE A 361 -6.35 28.29 12.07
C PHE A 361 -4.81 28.51 11.99
N GLU A 362 -3.98 27.59 12.47
CA GLU A 362 -2.52 27.68 12.41
C GLU A 362 -1.97 26.86 11.23
N ASP A 363 -1.24 27.59 10.37
CA ASP A 363 -0.70 27.23 9.06
C ASP A 363 0.12 25.93 9.07
N TRP A 364 -0.22 24.99 8.19
CA TRP A 364 0.46 23.69 7.98
C TRP A 364 1.96 23.83 7.68
N ARG A 365 2.41 25.03 7.24
CA ARG A 365 3.81 25.36 6.98
C ARG A 365 4.74 25.21 8.18
N HIS A 366 4.21 25.21 9.41
CA HIS A 366 5.01 25.05 10.63
C HIS A 366 5.46 23.60 10.92
N LEU A 367 4.90 22.59 10.24
CA LEU A 367 5.26 21.18 10.44
C LEU A 367 6.65 20.81 9.90
N SER A 368 7.16 21.56 8.92
CA SER A 368 8.46 21.27 8.27
C SER A 368 9.70 21.53 9.15
N LYS A 369 9.53 22.18 10.32
CA LYS A 369 10.64 22.60 11.18
C LYS A 369 10.95 21.64 12.33
N GLU A 370 10.13 20.61 12.55
CA GLU A 370 10.39 19.65 13.63
C GLU A 370 11.32 18.52 13.16
N LYS A 371 12.18 18.05 14.09
CA LYS A 371 12.97 16.84 13.87
C LYS A 371 11.98 15.67 13.73
N PRO A 372 12.12 14.83 12.69
CA PRO A 372 11.24 13.69 12.49
C PRO A 372 11.19 12.82 13.75
N TYR A 373 9.99 12.37 14.10
CA TYR A 373 9.77 11.43 15.20
C TYR A 373 10.70 10.23 15.01
N SER A 374 11.56 9.93 15.99
CA SER A 374 12.49 8.81 15.88
C SER A 374 11.72 7.51 16.10
N TRP A 375 11.32 6.86 15.02
CA TRP A 375 10.61 5.57 15.02
C TRP A 375 11.38 4.42 15.68
N THR A 376 12.65 4.61 16.03
CA THR A 376 13.59 3.56 16.44
C THR A 376 13.49 3.12 17.91
N LYS A 377 12.56 3.65 18.72
CA LYS A 377 12.55 3.36 20.18
C LYS A 377 11.45 2.41 20.68
N ASN A 378 10.45 2.07 19.87
CA ASN A 378 9.28 1.29 20.32
C ASN A 378 9.13 -0.08 19.64
N TRP A 379 10.16 -0.58 18.96
CA TRP A 379 10.14 -1.86 18.23
C TRP A 379 11.06 -2.94 18.82
N ASP A 380 11.54 -2.75 20.04
CA ASP A 380 12.27 -3.79 20.80
C ASP A 380 11.31 -4.61 21.67
#